data_AF-A0A7G9SJH1-F1
#
_entry.id   AF-A0A7G9SJH1-F1
#
_cell.length_a   1.000
_cell.length_b   1.000
_cell.length_c   1.000
_cell.angle_alpha   90.00
_cell.angle_beta   90.00
_cell.angle_gamma   90.00
#
_symmetry.space_group_name_H-M   'P 1'
#
loop_
_entity.id
_entity.type
_entity.pdbx_description
1 polymer ?
#
loop_
_entity_poly.entity_id
_entity_poly.type
_entity_poly.pdbx_seq_one_letter_code
_entity_poly.pdbx_strand_id
1 'polypeptide(L)'
;MTAFALSRQTFDFPPTARILIATAAGAIFALSLFGLLRWLLGFAPPTPWVRDIALATHLATVIPALPLGAYVFLTRKGGARHKLLGKIWLSLMFVTAVSTIFIRNVNDGAFSWIHLFTLLTFIAIPYALVSARRGDIAAHRRHLRNFFLGSLIVAGAFTFVPGRTMWQWAFGDPAVVQPSHG
;
A
#
# COMPACT_ATOMS: atom_id res chain seq x y z
N MET A 1 -6.49 -45.19 -12.52
CA MET A 1 -7.51 -44.16 -12.22
C MET A 1 -7.71 -44.06 -10.72
N THR A 2 -7.22 -42.99 -10.08
CA THR A 2 -7.83 -42.35 -8.88
C THR A 2 -6.99 -41.13 -8.52
N ALA A 3 -7.60 -39.95 -8.69
CA ALA A 3 -7.00 -38.65 -8.43
C ALA A 3 -6.77 -38.46 -6.93
N PHE A 4 -5.53 -38.65 -6.47
CA PHE A 4 -5.15 -38.37 -5.09
C PHE A 4 -4.72 -36.90 -4.95
N ALA A 5 -5.50 -36.15 -4.18
CA ALA A 5 -5.12 -34.90 -3.52
C ALA A 5 -4.80 -33.66 -4.39
N LEU A 6 -5.84 -33.06 -4.99
CA LEU A 6 -5.90 -31.59 -5.06
C LEU A 6 -6.13 -31.06 -3.64
N SER A 7 -5.04 -30.93 -2.87
CA SER A 7 -5.09 -30.45 -1.50
C SER A 7 -5.73 -29.05 -1.44
N ARG A 8 -6.69 -28.94 -0.52
CA ARG A 8 -7.70 -27.90 -0.39
C ARG A 8 -7.07 -26.51 -0.34
N GLN A 9 -7.64 -25.58 -1.09
CA GLN A 9 -7.39 -24.15 -0.90
C GLN A 9 -7.88 -23.76 0.51
N THR A 10 -6.99 -23.77 1.50
CA THR A 10 -7.26 -23.13 2.78
C THR A 10 -7.13 -21.63 2.57
N PHE A 11 -8.26 -21.04 2.28
CA PHE A 11 -8.45 -19.62 2.43
C PHE A 11 -8.27 -19.29 3.91
N ASP A 12 -7.11 -18.72 4.26
CA ASP A 12 -6.71 -18.43 5.65
C ASP A 12 -7.62 -17.43 6.40
N PHE A 13 -8.71 -16.97 5.76
CA PHE A 13 -9.65 -16.00 6.29
C PHE A 13 -11.09 -16.43 6.04
N PRO A 14 -12.00 -16.13 6.98
CA PRO A 14 -13.42 -16.29 6.74
C PRO A 14 -13.88 -15.40 5.57
N PRO A 15 -14.99 -15.75 4.87
CA PRO A 15 -15.58 -14.97 3.77
C PRO A 15 -15.71 -13.48 4.09
N THR A 16 -16.18 -13.16 5.30
CA THR A 16 -16.38 -11.80 5.78
C THR A 16 -15.10 -10.98 5.79
N ALA A 17 -14.01 -11.51 6.35
CA ALA A 17 -12.73 -10.81 6.39
C ALA A 17 -12.18 -10.51 4.98
N ARG A 18 -12.44 -11.36 3.99
CA ARG A 18 -12.01 -11.11 2.60
C ARG A 18 -12.80 -9.98 1.97
N ILE A 19 -14.11 -9.96 2.18
CA ILE A 19 -14.98 -8.89 1.70
C ILE A 19 -14.52 -7.58 2.33
N LEU A 20 -14.31 -7.53 3.65
CA LEU A 20 -13.82 -6.34 4.34
C LEU A 20 -12.48 -5.86 3.78
N ILE A 21 -11.52 -6.76 3.58
CA ILE A 21 -10.21 -6.40 3.01
C ILE A 21 -10.34 -5.90 1.58
N ALA A 22 -11.16 -6.56 0.75
CA ALA A 22 -11.38 -6.16 -0.64
C ALA A 22 -12.06 -4.79 -0.73
N THR A 23 -13.09 -4.55 0.10
CA THR A 23 -13.79 -3.27 0.19
C THR A 23 -12.86 -2.18 0.68
N ALA A 24 -12.06 -2.43 1.74
CA ALA A 24 -11.10 -1.45 2.24
C ALA A 24 -10.03 -1.10 1.20
N ALA A 25 -9.41 -2.11 0.58
CA ALA A 25 -8.41 -1.90 -0.47
C ALA A 25 -9.01 -1.17 -1.68
N GLY A 26 -10.22 -1.55 -2.09
CA GLY A 26 -10.95 -0.91 -3.19
C GLY A 26 -11.30 0.54 -2.89
N ALA A 27 -11.78 0.84 -1.69
CA ALA A 27 -12.11 2.20 -1.25
C ALA A 27 -10.85 3.08 -1.20
N ILE A 28 -9.76 2.61 -0.59
CA ILE A 28 -8.49 3.33 -0.55
C ILE A 28 -7.97 3.60 -1.95
N PHE A 29 -8.00 2.60 -2.84
CA PHE A 29 -7.56 2.74 -4.22
C PHE A 29 -8.41 3.75 -4.99
N ALA A 30 -9.74 3.64 -4.91
CA ALA A 30 -10.67 4.54 -5.57
C ALA A 30 -10.52 5.99 -5.09
N LEU A 31 -10.42 6.20 -3.78
CA LEU A 31 -10.20 7.53 -3.20
C LEU A 31 -8.84 8.11 -3.60
N SER A 32 -7.80 7.27 -3.67
CA SER A 32 -6.46 7.72 -4.08
C SER A 32 -6.45 8.14 -5.56
N LEU A 33 -7.12 7.37 -6.43
CA LEU A 33 -7.29 7.74 -7.83
C LEU A 33 -8.13 9.00 -7.99
N PHE A 34 -9.22 9.13 -7.23
CA PHE A 34 -10.08 10.30 -7.26
C PHE A 34 -9.33 11.57 -6.83
N GLY A 35 -8.59 11.52 -5.71
CA GLY A 35 -7.76 12.63 -5.26
C GLY A 35 -6.68 12.97 -6.27
N LEU A 36 -5.93 11.97 -6.77
CA LEU A 36 -4.92 12.18 -7.79
C LEU A 36 -5.51 12.82 -9.06
N LEU A 37 -6.70 12.39 -9.49
CA LEU A 37 -7.39 12.95 -10.65
C LEU A 37 -7.82 14.40 -10.40
N ARG A 38 -8.44 14.72 -9.25
CA ARG A 38 -8.76 16.11 -8.89
C ARG A 38 -7.52 17.00 -8.91
N TRP A 39 -6.41 16.51 -8.37
CA TRP A 39 -5.14 17.24 -8.37
C TRP A 39 -4.58 17.46 -9.77
N LEU A 40 -4.53 16.42 -10.61
CA LEU A 40 -4.08 16.53 -12.00
C LEU A 40 -4.94 17.50 -12.84
N LEU A 41 -6.23 17.59 -12.53
CA LEU A 41 -7.17 18.48 -13.19
C LEU A 41 -7.19 19.90 -12.60
N GLY A 42 -6.39 20.19 -11.56
CA GLY A 42 -6.31 21.52 -10.94
C GLY A 42 -7.45 21.86 -9.97
N PHE A 43 -8.26 20.88 -9.56
CA PHE A 43 -9.36 21.06 -8.60
C PHE A 43 -8.93 20.87 -7.13
N ALA A 44 -7.67 20.50 -6.88
CA ALA A 44 -7.10 20.38 -5.54
C ALA A 44 -6.16 21.55 -5.24
N PRO A 45 -5.93 21.88 -3.95
CA PRO A 45 -4.98 22.91 -3.56
C PRO A 45 -3.58 22.65 -4.15
N PRO A 46 -2.84 23.70 -4.56
CA PRO A 46 -1.47 23.53 -5.01
C PRO A 46 -0.61 22.98 -3.86
N THR A 47 0.00 21.83 -4.09
CA THR A 47 0.88 21.14 -3.14
C THR A 47 2.32 21.18 -3.66
N PRO A 48 3.16 22.14 -3.23
CA PRO A 48 4.49 22.39 -3.81
C PRO A 48 5.45 21.18 -3.73
N TRP A 49 5.32 20.37 -2.68
CA TRP A 49 6.12 19.16 -2.43
C TRP A 49 5.89 18.03 -3.43
N VAL A 50 4.90 18.12 -4.33
CA VAL A 50 4.68 17.09 -5.38
C VAL A 50 5.75 17.09 -6.45
N ARG A 51 6.51 18.18 -6.58
CA ARG A 51 7.66 18.24 -7.49
C ARG A 51 8.83 17.36 -7.02
N ASP A 52 8.74 16.79 -5.82
CA ASP A 52 9.72 15.85 -5.30
C ASP A 52 9.62 14.50 -6.06
N ILE A 53 10.72 14.14 -6.72
CA ILE A 53 10.86 12.88 -7.45
C ILE A 53 10.61 11.68 -6.52
N ALA A 54 10.97 11.78 -5.24
CA ALA A 54 10.73 10.73 -4.27
C ALA A 54 9.23 10.50 -4.04
N LEU A 55 8.45 11.57 -3.90
CA LEU A 55 6.99 11.47 -3.74
C LEU A 55 6.34 10.93 -5.03
N ALA A 56 6.74 11.42 -6.20
CA ALA A 56 6.26 10.90 -7.47
C ALA A 56 6.54 9.39 -7.62
N THR A 57 7.76 8.95 -7.27
CA THR A 57 8.16 7.54 -7.30
C THR A 57 7.35 6.71 -6.30
N HIS A 58 7.10 7.24 -5.11
CA HIS A 58 6.26 6.59 -4.10
C HIS A 58 4.84 6.37 -4.61
N LEU A 59 4.19 7.41 -5.15
CA LEU A 59 2.83 7.30 -5.67
C LEU A 59 2.74 6.34 -6.86
N ALA A 60 3.69 6.44 -7.79
CA ALA A 60 3.76 5.59 -8.98
C ALA A 60 3.93 4.11 -8.65
N THR A 61 4.48 3.78 -7.47
CA THR A 61 4.71 2.39 -7.05
C THR A 61 3.64 1.87 -6.09
N VAL A 62 3.21 2.67 -5.12
CA VAL A 62 2.24 2.24 -4.11
C VAL A 62 0.81 2.12 -4.65
N ILE A 63 0.40 3.03 -5.54
CA ILE A 63 -0.95 3.03 -6.13
C ILE A 63 -1.24 1.72 -6.88
N PRO A 64 -0.37 1.23 -7.80
CA PRO A 64 -0.56 -0.08 -8.42
C PRO A 64 -0.23 -1.26 -7.49
N ALA A 65 0.62 -1.09 -6.47
CA ALA A 65 0.92 -2.15 -5.51
C ALA A 65 -0.30 -2.55 -4.66
N LEU A 66 -1.19 -1.62 -4.34
CA LEU A 66 -2.41 -1.89 -3.56
C LEU A 66 -3.36 -2.91 -4.23
N PRO A 67 -3.88 -2.69 -5.45
CA PRO A 67 -4.76 -3.65 -6.13
C PRO A 67 -4.01 -4.94 -6.51
N LEU A 68 -2.73 -4.86 -6.89
CA LEU A 68 -1.91 -6.04 -7.16
C LEU A 68 -1.75 -6.90 -5.90
N GLY A 69 -1.43 -6.29 -4.77
CA GLY A 69 -1.31 -6.95 -3.48
C GLY A 69 -2.62 -7.59 -3.06
N ALA A 70 -3.74 -6.86 -3.17
CA ALA A 70 -5.07 -7.39 -2.89
C ALA A 70 -5.39 -8.60 -3.78
N TYR A 71 -5.09 -8.52 -5.07
CA TYR A 71 -5.25 -9.64 -6.00
C TYR A 71 -4.41 -10.85 -5.59
N VAL A 72 -3.10 -10.68 -5.35
CA VAL A 72 -2.20 -11.77 -4.92
C VAL A 72 -2.65 -12.40 -3.59
N PHE A 73 -3.19 -11.57 -2.69
CA PHE A 73 -3.64 -11.97 -1.38
C PHE A 73 -4.95 -12.77 -1.38
N LEU A 74 -5.89 -12.38 -2.24
CA LEU A 74 -7.23 -12.96 -2.32
C LEU A 74 -7.34 -14.15 -3.29
N THR A 75 -6.41 -14.27 -4.24
CA THR A 75 -6.43 -15.33 -5.26
C THR A 75 -5.71 -16.61 -4.84
N ARG A 76 -5.72 -17.62 -5.73
CA ARG A 76 -5.08 -18.92 -5.50
C ARG A 76 -3.58 -18.77 -5.26
N LYS A 77 -3.12 -19.29 -4.13
CA LYS A 77 -1.72 -19.26 -3.68
C LYS A 77 -0.89 -20.42 -4.26
N GLY A 78 0.42 -20.26 -4.30
CA GLY A 78 1.38 -21.35 -4.56
C GLY A 78 1.72 -21.68 -6.03
N GLY A 79 0.93 -21.19 -7.00
CA GLY A 79 1.22 -21.37 -8.43
C GLY A 79 2.30 -20.43 -8.99
N ALA A 80 2.72 -20.66 -10.24
CA ALA A 80 3.69 -19.80 -10.95
C ALA A 80 3.23 -18.34 -11.02
N ARG A 81 1.93 -18.11 -11.29
CA ARG A 81 1.31 -16.77 -11.29
C ARG A 81 1.45 -16.07 -9.94
N HIS A 82 1.13 -16.76 -8.84
CA HIS A 82 1.28 -16.22 -7.49
C HIS A 82 2.74 -15.85 -7.19
N LYS A 83 3.69 -16.70 -7.57
CA LYS A 83 5.13 -16.43 -7.37
C LYS A 83 5.60 -15.22 -8.18
N LEU A 84 5.17 -15.08 -9.43
CA LEU A 84 5.52 -13.94 -10.29
C LEU A 84 4.92 -12.63 -9.75
N LEU A 85 3.61 -12.61 -9.54
CA LEU A 85 2.91 -11.40 -9.07
C LEU A 85 3.35 -11.01 -7.66
N GLY A 86 3.62 -11.98 -6.78
CA GLY A 86 4.19 -11.74 -5.46
C GLY A 86 5.59 -11.10 -5.51
N LYS A 87 6.44 -11.50 -6.47
CA LYS A 87 7.75 -10.84 -6.69
C LYS A 87 7.57 -9.41 -7.18
N ILE A 88 6.72 -9.19 -8.16
CA ILE A 88 6.43 -7.84 -8.68
C ILE A 88 5.92 -6.95 -7.55
N TRP A 89 4.97 -7.45 -6.76
CA TRP A 89 4.43 -6.73 -5.61
C TRP A 89 5.50 -6.40 -4.57
N LEU A 90 6.34 -7.36 -4.17
CA LEU A 90 7.45 -7.11 -3.23
C LEU A 90 8.46 -6.08 -3.78
N SER A 91 8.75 -6.10 -5.08
CA SER A 91 9.61 -5.11 -5.72
C SER A 91 8.99 -3.71 -5.69
N LEU A 92 7.69 -3.58 -6.00
CA LEU A 92 6.98 -2.29 -5.89
C LEU A 92 7.01 -1.77 -4.45
N MET A 93 6.74 -2.63 -3.47
CA MET A 93 6.81 -2.27 -2.06
C MET A 93 8.21 -1.87 -1.62
N PHE A 94 9.25 -2.52 -2.13
CA PHE A 94 10.64 -2.15 -1.86
C PHE A 94 10.96 -0.75 -2.38
N VAL A 95 10.62 -0.46 -3.64
CA VAL A 95 10.82 0.88 -4.22
C VAL A 95 10.01 1.94 -3.48
N THR A 96 8.77 1.62 -3.09
CA THR A 96 7.92 2.49 -2.25
C THR A 96 8.60 2.82 -0.93
N ALA A 97 9.17 1.82 -0.24
CA ALA A 97 9.84 2.03 1.04
C ALA A 97 11.13 2.85 0.90
N VAL A 98 11.93 2.58 -0.13
CA VAL A 98 13.15 3.35 -0.45
C VAL A 98 12.81 4.81 -0.74
N SER A 99 11.82 5.08 -1.59
CA SER A 99 11.43 6.46 -1.92
C SER A 99 10.94 7.21 -0.69
N THR A 100 10.22 6.53 0.22
CA THR A 100 9.71 7.13 1.46
C THR A 100 10.82 7.69 2.36
N ILE A 101 12.04 7.14 2.35
CA ILE A 101 13.19 7.65 3.13
C ILE A 101 13.53 9.11 2.76
N PHE A 102 13.29 9.47 1.50
CA PHE A 102 13.59 10.79 0.95
C PHE A 102 12.41 11.76 1.09
N ILE A 103 11.21 11.27 1.42
CA ILE A 103 10.01 12.09 1.65
C ILE A 103 10.07 12.71 3.05
N ARG A 104 10.81 13.81 3.19
CA ARG A 104 10.93 14.58 4.45
C ARG A 104 10.10 15.86 4.46
N ASN A 105 9.70 16.32 3.27
CA ASN A 105 9.03 17.61 3.07
C ASN A 105 7.57 17.64 3.55
N VAL A 106 6.98 16.49 3.94
CA VAL A 106 5.58 16.38 4.38
C VAL A 106 5.43 16.63 5.89
N ASN A 107 6.53 16.92 6.61
CA ASN A 107 6.53 17.11 8.07
C ASN A 107 7.68 18.06 8.49
N ASP A 108 7.82 19.20 7.81
CA ASP A 108 8.81 20.24 8.12
C ASP A 108 10.27 19.73 8.22
N GLY A 109 10.62 18.70 7.43
CA GLY A 109 11.95 18.10 7.43
C GLY A 109 12.19 17.03 8.50
N ALA A 110 11.23 16.78 9.40
CA ALA A 110 11.32 15.76 10.44
C ALA A 110 10.82 14.37 9.99
N PHE A 111 11.33 13.32 10.63
CA PHE A 111 10.81 11.96 10.46
C PHE A 111 9.35 11.90 10.88
N SER A 112 8.46 11.71 9.90
CA SER A 112 7.03 11.52 10.18
C SER A 112 6.72 10.04 10.44
N TRP A 113 5.53 9.79 11.00
CA TRP A 113 4.97 8.45 11.21
C TRP A 113 5.03 7.53 9.99
N ILE A 114 5.13 8.08 8.76
CA ILE A 114 5.25 7.28 7.54
C ILE A 114 6.52 6.41 7.53
N HIS A 115 7.58 6.85 8.20
CA HIS A 115 8.86 6.14 8.24
C HIS A 115 8.78 4.84 9.06
N LEU A 116 7.78 4.72 9.95
CA LEU A 116 7.51 3.45 10.63
C LEU A 116 7.07 2.37 9.62
N PHE A 117 6.29 2.74 8.59
CA PHE A 117 5.90 1.82 7.53
C PHE A 117 7.07 1.44 6.63
N THR A 118 8.07 2.33 6.48
CA THR A 118 9.33 2.01 5.81
C THR A 118 10.08 0.91 6.54
N LEU A 119 10.28 1.04 7.86
CA LEU A 119 10.92 0.01 8.68
C LEU A 119 10.15 -1.32 8.60
N LEU A 120 8.82 -1.27 8.73
CA LEU A 120 7.98 -2.45 8.62
C LEU A 120 8.17 -3.16 7.29
N THR A 121 8.30 -2.40 6.19
CA THR A 121 8.51 -2.95 4.84
C THR A 121 9.88 -3.62 4.70
N PHE A 122 10.95 -2.94 5.15
CA PHE A 122 12.31 -3.50 5.09
C PHE A 122 12.48 -4.76 5.93
N ILE A 123 11.71 -4.89 7.01
CA ILE A 123 11.66 -6.11 7.83
C ILE A 123 10.82 -7.18 7.14
N ALA A 124 9.62 -6.84 6.67
CA ALA A 124 8.67 -7.82 6.13
C ALA A 124 9.16 -8.53 4.85
N ILE A 125 9.80 -7.80 3.94
CA ILE A 125 10.29 -8.35 2.65
C ILE A 125 11.26 -9.53 2.85
N PRO A 126 12.39 -9.38 3.57
CA PRO A 126 13.33 -10.49 3.75
C PRO A 126 12.70 -11.66 4.51
N TYR A 127 11.89 -11.41 5.55
CA TYR A 127 11.18 -12.49 6.25
C TYR A 127 10.22 -13.24 5.33
N ALA A 128 9.49 -12.55 4.45
CA ALA A 128 8.61 -13.18 3.47
C ALA A 128 9.39 -14.05 2.47
N LEU A 129 10.56 -13.58 2.01
CA LEU A 129 11.39 -14.33 1.06
C LEU A 129 12.07 -15.54 1.73
N VAL A 130 12.64 -15.37 2.92
CA VAL A 130 13.34 -16.44 3.65
C VAL A 130 12.38 -17.55 4.06
N SER A 131 11.22 -17.21 4.62
CA SER A 131 10.19 -18.19 4.99
C SER A 131 9.70 -18.99 3.77
N ALA A 132 9.47 -18.33 2.62
CA ALA A 132 9.11 -19.02 1.38
C ALA A 132 10.21 -19.97 0.89
N ARG A 133 11.49 -19.56 0.96
CA ARG A 133 12.64 -20.39 0.55
C ARG A 133 12.85 -21.60 1.45
N ARG A 134 12.61 -21.45 2.76
CA ARG A 134 12.70 -22.55 3.75
C ARG A 134 11.51 -23.52 3.68
N GLY A 135 10.51 -23.24 2.86
CA GLY A 135 9.27 -24.02 2.83
C GLY A 135 8.35 -23.78 4.03
N ASP A 136 8.63 -22.80 4.89
CA ASP A 136 7.76 -22.40 6.00
C ASP A 136 6.65 -21.49 5.47
N ILE A 137 5.65 -22.13 4.84
CA ILE A 137 4.52 -21.45 4.21
C ILE A 137 3.61 -20.81 5.26
N ALA A 138 3.54 -21.35 6.49
CA ALA A 138 2.75 -20.78 7.57
C ALA A 138 3.32 -19.42 7.99
N ALA A 139 4.64 -19.33 8.22
CA ALA A 139 5.31 -18.08 8.52
C ALA A 139 5.20 -17.10 7.33
N HIS A 140 5.44 -17.55 6.10
CA HIS A 140 5.31 -16.72 4.91
C HIS A 140 3.93 -16.04 4.81
N ARG A 141 2.85 -16.81 5.00
CA ARG A 141 1.48 -16.31 5.00
C ARG A 141 1.25 -15.28 6.12
N ARG A 142 1.72 -15.58 7.33
CA ARG A 142 1.59 -14.67 8.48
C ARG A 142 2.31 -13.35 8.24
N HIS A 143 3.55 -13.39 7.74
CA HIS A 143 4.33 -12.19 7.43
C HIS A 143 3.66 -11.35 6.34
N LEU A 144 3.27 -11.96 5.22
CA LEU A 144 2.60 -11.23 4.14
C LEU A 144 1.24 -10.68 4.54
N ARG A 145 0.47 -11.39 5.37
CA ARG A 145 -0.78 -10.88 5.93
C ARG A 145 -0.56 -9.63 6.76
N ASN A 146 0.32 -9.71 7.75
CA ASN A 146 0.56 -8.59 8.65
C ASN A 146 1.15 -7.41 7.88
N PHE A 147 2.00 -7.69 6.90
CA PHE A 147 2.60 -6.67 6.04
C PHE A 147 1.55 -5.98 5.15
N PHE A 148 0.68 -6.72 4.47
CA PHE A 148 -0.38 -6.15 3.64
C PHE A 148 -1.36 -5.30 4.48
N LEU A 149 -1.81 -5.83 5.62
CA LEU A 149 -2.73 -5.10 6.50
C LEU A 149 -2.08 -3.84 7.09
N GLY A 150 -0.83 -3.93 7.57
CA GLY A 150 -0.13 -2.80 8.18
C GLY A 150 0.32 -1.75 7.16
N SER A 151 1.07 -2.15 6.13
CA SER A 151 1.72 -1.21 5.21
C SER A 151 0.86 -0.72 4.06
N LEU A 152 -0.26 -1.36 3.76
CA LEU A 152 -1.14 -0.92 2.68
C LEU A 152 -2.52 -0.50 3.19
N ILE A 153 -3.19 -1.33 4.00
CA ILE A 153 -4.54 -0.97 4.48
C ILE A 153 -4.46 0.14 5.53
N VAL A 154 -3.68 -0.05 6.61
CA VAL A 154 -3.56 0.95 7.68
C VAL A 154 -2.83 2.20 7.16
N ALA A 155 -1.72 2.04 6.46
CA ALA A 155 -1.00 3.19 5.87
C ALA A 155 -1.85 3.95 4.84
N GLY A 156 -2.58 3.25 3.98
CA GLY A 156 -3.48 3.85 3.00
C GLY A 156 -4.60 4.64 3.66
N ALA A 157 -5.26 4.06 4.68
CA ALA A 157 -6.26 4.78 5.47
C ALA A 157 -5.67 6.01 6.17
N PHE A 158 -4.44 5.92 6.69
CA PHE A 158 -3.75 7.03 7.33
C PHE A 158 -3.51 8.22 6.39
N THR A 159 -3.38 7.99 5.07
CA THR A 159 -3.24 9.10 4.10
C THR A 159 -4.49 9.96 3.96
N PHE A 160 -5.66 9.46 4.40
CA PHE A 160 -6.94 10.17 4.38
C PHE A 160 -7.34 10.72 5.76
N VAL A 161 -6.39 10.89 6.69
CA VAL A 161 -6.61 11.70 7.89
C VAL A 161 -6.60 13.19 7.48
N PRO A 162 -7.50 14.04 8.01
CA PRO A 162 -7.49 15.48 7.75
C PRO A 162 -6.10 16.11 7.92
N GLY A 163 -5.73 17.01 7.00
CA GLY A 163 -4.39 17.62 6.94
C GLY A 163 -3.33 16.80 6.19
N ARG A 164 -3.64 15.59 5.70
CA ARG A 164 -2.73 14.81 4.83
C ARG A 164 -2.97 15.10 3.34
N THR A 165 -1.94 14.89 2.52
CA THR A 165 -1.97 15.19 1.08
C THR A 165 -3.13 14.53 0.34
N MET A 166 -3.39 13.23 0.56
CA MET A 166 -4.49 12.53 -0.11
C MET A 166 -5.87 13.03 0.34
N TRP A 167 -6.02 13.40 1.62
CA TRP A 167 -7.22 14.09 2.10
C TRP A 167 -7.43 15.43 1.38
N GLN A 168 -6.40 16.26 1.32
CA GLN A 168 -6.46 17.57 0.65
C GLN A 168 -6.82 17.43 -0.83
N TRP A 169 -6.29 16.42 -1.51
CA TRP A 169 -6.59 16.17 -2.92
C TRP A 169 -8.01 15.66 -3.16
N ALA A 170 -8.51 14.76 -2.31
CA ALA A 170 -9.84 14.19 -2.48
C ALA A 170 -10.95 15.17 -2.05
N PHE A 171 -10.84 15.72 -0.84
CA PHE A 171 -11.92 16.45 -0.19
C PHE A 171 -11.72 17.97 -0.21
N GLY A 172 -10.49 18.44 -0.40
CA GLY A 172 -10.11 19.82 -0.11
C GLY A 172 -9.97 20.03 1.40
N ASP A 173 -9.29 21.11 1.78
CA ASP A 173 -9.16 21.50 3.19
C ASP A 173 -9.53 22.99 3.32
N PRO A 174 -10.56 23.35 4.11
CA PRO A 174 -10.90 24.75 4.34
C PRO A 174 -9.77 25.54 5.01
N ALA A 175 -8.85 24.87 5.73
CA ALA A 175 -7.74 25.55 6.40
C ALA A 175 -6.64 26.08 5.45
N VAL A 176 -6.58 25.57 4.20
CA VAL A 176 -5.62 26.03 3.18
C VAL A 176 -6.22 27.12 2.28
N VAL A 177 -7.54 27.36 2.36
CA VAL A 177 -8.26 28.34 1.53
C VAL A 177 -8.20 29.77 2.09
N GLN A 178 -7.68 30.00 3.30
CA GLN A 178 -7.43 31.36 3.78
C GLN A 178 -6.07 31.86 3.27
N PRO A 179 -6.02 32.93 2.46
CA PRO A 179 -4.81 33.69 2.28
C PRO A 179 -4.41 34.21 3.66
N SER A 180 -3.17 34.01 4.07
CA SER A 180 -2.59 34.76 5.18
C SER A 180 -2.53 36.23 4.76
N HIS A 181 -3.62 36.97 4.94
CA HIS A 181 -3.65 38.41 4.88
C HIS A 181 -2.93 38.92 6.13
N GLY A 182 -1.65 39.24 5.97
CA GLY A 182 -0.93 40.24 6.76
C GLY A 182 -0.69 41.45 5.88
#